data_AF-C5MBW9-F1
#
_entry.id   AF-C5MBW9-F1
#
_cell.length_a   1.000
_cell.length_b   1.000
_cell.length_c   1.000
_cell.angle_alpha   90.00
_cell.angle_beta   90.00
_cell.angle_gamma   90.00
#
_symmetry.space_group_name_H-M   'P 1'
#
loop_
_entity.id
_entity.type
_entity.pdbx_description
1 polymer ?
#
loop_
_entity_poly.entity_id
_entity_poly.type
_entity_poly.pdbx_seq_one_letter_code
_entity_poly.pdbx_strand_id
1 'polypeptide(L)'
;MIIAQTKTAKNQKKKIEILSFLSSSLYNNRIIMGKRKVEEESDSDIDVSSTDSETEEVVNQEEGQQQQQGQSNEDEQMEETVDVDFDFFDLNPDVDFQATKNFLRQLFGDDSGEFNLSEIANLILTDHSIGTSIKTEGIESDPFALLSVINLSDNLTNVTIKKLVEYITTKTKNKTEFNIMLKKLLSIENTTKNSKKLKTGLIISERFINMPVEVIPPMYKMLLEEMEKAEESHELYEFDYFLIISRVYQLVDPVEQEEPESNKSKKKKISSSDPKPIEMDYFHMEDQVLEEYANYKGVFEYSNENKQETDSRRVFTEYGIDPKLSLILIDKDNLAKAVIEMANQFPPP
;
A
#
# COMPACT_ATOMS: atom_id res chain seq x y z
N MET A 1 -15.63 33.41 73.33
CA MET A 1 -14.21 33.70 73.07
C MET A 1 -13.74 32.76 71.97
N ILE A 2 -13.26 33.25 70.82
CA ILE A 2 -11.95 33.89 70.59
C ILE A 2 -10.84 32.82 70.63
N ILE A 3 -10.08 32.55 69.55
CA ILE A 3 -10.04 33.19 68.22
C ILE A 3 -9.69 32.15 67.13
N ALA A 4 -10.04 32.45 65.87
CA ALA A 4 -9.46 31.78 64.69
C ALA A 4 -8.57 32.77 63.93
N GLN A 5 -7.38 32.33 63.51
CA GLN A 5 -6.49 33.00 62.55
C GLN A 5 -6.04 31.92 61.55
N THR A 6 -6.15 32.02 60.22
CA THR A 6 -6.20 33.14 59.25
C THR A 6 -4.87 33.85 58.97
N LYS A 7 -4.21 33.38 57.90
CA LYS A 7 -3.49 34.20 56.90
C LYS A 7 -3.91 33.64 55.53
N THR A 8 -4.78 34.31 54.76
CA THR A 8 -4.45 35.38 53.78
C THR A 8 -3.06 35.18 53.13
N ALA A 9 -2.91 34.74 51.87
CA ALA A 9 -3.55 35.06 50.58
C ALA A 9 -2.95 36.27 49.83
N LYS A 10 -2.32 35.97 48.69
CA LYS A 10 -2.26 36.79 47.47
C LYS A 10 -2.49 35.82 46.30
N ASN A 11 -3.61 35.88 45.59
CA ASN A 11 -3.85 36.76 44.44
C ASN A 11 -2.80 36.64 43.34
N GLN A 12 -3.16 35.96 42.25
CA GLN A 12 -3.62 36.66 41.06
C GLN A 12 -4.76 35.91 40.37
N LYS A 13 -5.91 36.58 40.20
CA LYS A 13 -6.90 36.20 39.18
C LYS A 13 -6.53 36.93 37.89
N LYS A 14 -6.56 36.22 36.76
CA LYS A 14 -7.04 36.78 35.50
C LYS A 14 -8.16 35.88 34.98
N LYS A 15 -9.29 36.51 34.61
CA LYS A 15 -10.29 35.93 33.72
C LYS A 15 -9.61 35.68 32.35
N ILE A 16 -9.96 34.65 31.56
CA ILE A 16 -11.20 34.54 30.76
C ILE A 16 -11.34 35.85 29.92
N GLU A 17 -11.26 35.83 28.60
CA GLU A 17 -12.21 35.18 27.66
C GLU A 17 -11.65 35.24 26.21
N ILE A 18 -12.40 34.70 25.22
CA ILE A 18 -12.32 35.00 23.77
C ILE A 18 -11.15 34.36 22.96
N LEU A 19 -11.44 33.14 22.48
CA LEU A 19 -11.59 32.74 21.05
C LEU A 19 -10.44 32.78 20.01
N SER A 20 -10.40 31.69 19.23
CA SER A 20 -10.29 31.62 17.75
C SER A 20 -8.97 31.93 17.02
N PHE A 21 -7.82 31.59 17.60
CA PHE A 21 -6.59 31.18 16.88
C PHE A 21 -5.96 30.08 17.75
N LEU A 22 -5.62 28.86 17.30
CA LEU A 22 -5.08 28.43 16.00
C LEU A 22 -5.75 27.13 15.47
N SER A 23 -7.02 27.19 15.04
CA SER A 23 -7.68 26.08 14.34
C SER A 23 -7.45 26.16 12.82
N SER A 24 -6.17 26.21 12.41
CA SER A 24 -5.75 26.23 11.00
C SER A 24 -4.21 26.19 10.89
N SER A 25 -3.65 24.99 10.98
CA SER A 25 -2.29 24.70 10.52
C SER A 25 -2.30 23.36 9.80
N LEU A 26 -2.80 23.38 8.55
CA LEU A 26 -2.71 22.25 7.64
C LEU A 26 -1.22 21.90 7.48
N TYR A 27 -0.84 20.67 7.87
CA TYR A 27 0.52 20.19 7.77
C TYR A 27 0.79 19.65 6.35
N ASN A 28 0.73 20.54 5.36
CA ASN A 28 1.14 20.23 3.99
C ASN A 28 2.66 20.03 3.95
N ASN A 29 3.11 18.82 4.29
CA ASN A 29 4.46 18.33 4.06
C ASN A 29 4.67 18.04 2.57
N ARG A 30 4.55 19.08 1.74
CA ARG A 30 4.57 18.99 0.28
C ARG A 30 5.99 18.70 -0.21
N ILE A 31 6.21 17.51 -0.76
CA ILE A 31 7.47 17.11 -1.40
C ILE A 31 7.27 17.24 -2.91
N ILE A 32 7.99 18.19 -3.53
CA ILE A 32 7.89 18.49 -4.97
C ILE A 32 9.06 17.81 -5.67
N MET A 33 8.78 16.90 -6.61
CA MET A 33 9.80 16.02 -7.21
C MET A 33 9.89 16.16 -8.74
N GLY A 34 11.10 15.94 -9.28
CA GLY A 34 11.46 16.36 -10.63
C GLY A 34 10.97 15.47 -11.78
N LYS A 35 10.38 16.13 -12.79
CA LYS A 35 10.09 15.69 -14.17
C LYS A 35 10.64 14.32 -14.60
N ARG A 36 9.73 13.36 -14.77
CA ARG A 36 9.96 12.12 -15.54
C ARG A 36 9.68 12.38 -17.02
N LYS A 37 10.58 12.02 -17.92
CA LYS A 37 10.30 12.02 -19.37
C LYS A 37 9.49 10.78 -19.77
N VAL A 38 8.63 10.95 -20.77
CA VAL A 38 8.03 9.87 -21.54
C VAL A 38 8.64 9.91 -22.93
N GLU A 39 9.05 8.76 -23.46
CA GLU A 39 9.47 8.59 -24.84
C GLU A 39 8.44 7.67 -25.51
N GLU A 40 7.68 8.20 -26.48
CA GLU A 40 6.70 7.42 -27.23
C GLU A 40 7.36 6.74 -28.44
N GLU A 41 7.35 5.41 -28.49
CA GLU A 41 7.72 4.67 -29.70
C GLU A 41 6.53 4.66 -30.68
N SER A 42 6.75 5.20 -31.88
CA SER A 42 5.75 5.27 -32.94
C SER A 42 5.78 4.05 -33.86
N ASP A 43 4.70 3.28 -33.95
CA ASP A 43 4.31 2.61 -35.21
C ASP A 43 2.87 2.05 -35.20
N SER A 44 2.00 2.56 -36.07
CA SER A 44 1.21 1.76 -37.05
C SER A 44 0.08 2.58 -37.69
N ASP A 45 0.17 2.83 -38.99
CA ASP A 45 -0.92 3.39 -39.79
C ASP A 45 -2.08 2.39 -39.95
N ILE A 46 -3.31 2.84 -39.71
CA ILE A 46 -4.53 2.12 -40.10
C ILE A 46 -5.32 2.99 -41.10
N ASP A 47 -5.09 2.72 -42.39
CA ASP A 47 -5.86 3.29 -43.51
C ASP A 47 -7.26 2.64 -43.58
N VAL A 48 -8.30 3.45 -43.36
CA VAL A 48 -9.71 3.06 -43.44
C VAL A 48 -10.45 3.83 -44.53
N SER A 49 -10.22 3.43 -45.77
CA SER A 49 -10.88 3.99 -46.96
C SER A 49 -11.98 3.09 -47.53
N SER A 50 -13.25 3.50 -47.40
CA SER A 50 -14.36 3.20 -48.34
C SER A 50 -15.66 3.95 -47.98
N THR A 51 -16.13 4.76 -48.93
CA THR A 51 -17.51 4.87 -49.49
C THR A 51 -18.71 4.25 -48.73
N ASP A 52 -19.92 4.81 -48.73
CA ASP A 52 -20.56 5.74 -49.69
C ASP A 52 -21.81 6.44 -49.07
N SER A 53 -22.29 7.56 -49.64
CA SER A 53 -23.69 8.08 -49.69
C SER A 53 -23.83 9.62 -49.72
N GLU A 54 -24.63 10.09 -50.67
CA GLU A 54 -25.16 11.44 -50.95
C GLU A 54 -26.06 11.99 -49.80
N THR A 55 -26.49 13.26 -49.64
CA THR A 55 -26.50 14.53 -50.45
C THR A 55 -26.67 15.73 -49.44
N GLU A 56 -26.97 17.02 -49.69
CA GLU A 56 -27.45 17.85 -50.82
C GLU A 56 -26.58 19.13 -51.03
N GLU A 57 -27.13 20.35 -50.78
CA GLU A 57 -26.56 21.71 -51.03
C GLU A 57 -26.87 22.62 -49.79
N VAL A 58 -26.55 23.93 -49.63
CA VAL A 58 -26.33 25.06 -50.56
C VAL A 58 -25.46 26.19 -49.94
N VAL A 59 -24.48 26.66 -50.73
CA VAL A 59 -24.03 28.07 -50.93
C VAL A 59 -24.11 29.11 -49.79
N ASN A 60 -22.95 29.66 -49.40
CA ASN A 60 -22.65 31.08 -49.65
C ASN A 60 -21.14 31.41 -49.62
N GLN A 61 -20.73 32.40 -50.42
CA GLN A 61 -19.38 32.97 -50.48
C GLN A 61 -19.45 34.44 -50.03
N GLU A 62 -18.37 34.95 -49.41
CA GLU A 62 -17.88 36.30 -49.73
C GLU A 62 -16.40 36.45 -49.29
N GLU A 63 -15.63 37.25 -50.02
CA GLU A 63 -14.16 37.30 -49.92
C GLU A 63 -13.67 38.45 -49.03
N GLY A 64 -12.61 38.20 -48.24
CA GLY A 64 -12.04 39.18 -47.30
C GLY A 64 -10.51 39.18 -47.24
N GLN A 65 -9.82 39.31 -48.39
CA GLN A 65 -8.36 39.31 -48.42
C GLN A 65 -7.76 40.58 -47.78
N GLN A 66 -6.90 40.43 -46.76
CA GLN A 66 -5.92 41.47 -46.42
C GLN A 66 -4.65 40.95 -45.72
N GLN A 67 -3.61 40.78 -46.54
CA GLN A 67 -2.18 41.05 -46.28
C GLN A 67 -1.53 40.57 -44.96
N GLN A 68 -0.77 39.50 -45.10
CA GLN A 68 0.58 39.27 -44.53
C GLN A 68 1.05 40.22 -43.41
N GLN A 69 1.18 39.67 -42.20
CA GLN A 69 2.45 39.78 -41.47
C GLN A 69 2.93 38.38 -41.11
N GLY A 70 4.15 38.04 -41.52
CA GLY A 70 4.78 36.78 -41.11
C GLY A 70 5.33 36.91 -39.71
N GLN A 71 4.60 36.43 -38.72
CA GLN A 71 5.22 35.96 -37.48
C GLN A 71 5.59 34.50 -37.70
N SER A 72 6.87 34.20 -37.60
CA SER A 72 7.35 32.85 -37.38
C SER A 72 6.96 32.45 -35.97
N ASN A 73 5.73 31.97 -35.81
CA ASN A 73 5.44 31.08 -34.70
C ASN A 73 6.22 29.81 -34.98
N GLU A 74 7.40 29.71 -34.38
CA GLU A 74 8.04 28.41 -34.18
C GLU A 74 7.07 27.65 -33.27
N ASP A 75 6.47 26.59 -33.78
CA ASP A 75 5.54 25.74 -33.04
C ASP A 75 6.34 24.93 -32.01
N GLU A 76 6.79 25.62 -30.95
CA GLU A 76 7.15 25.00 -29.68
C GLU A 76 5.91 24.25 -29.19
N GLN A 77 5.85 22.96 -29.51
CA GLN A 77 5.01 22.00 -28.83
C GLN A 77 5.43 22.03 -27.36
N MET A 78 4.74 22.86 -26.57
CA MET A 78 4.90 22.91 -25.14
C MET A 78 4.43 21.56 -24.59
N GLU A 79 5.38 20.65 -24.40
CA GLU A 79 5.20 19.39 -23.67
C GLU A 79 4.51 19.72 -22.34
N GLU A 80 3.19 19.46 -22.27
CA GLU A 80 2.36 19.82 -21.13
C GLU A 80 2.85 19.02 -19.92
N THR A 81 3.66 19.68 -19.09
CA THR A 81 4.33 19.03 -17.97
C THR A 81 3.29 18.74 -16.90
N VAL A 82 2.83 17.50 -16.86
CA VAL A 82 1.94 16.99 -15.82
C VAL A 82 2.76 16.86 -14.52
N ASP A 83 2.71 17.92 -13.70
CA ASP A 83 3.23 17.88 -12.34
C ASP A 83 2.29 17.04 -11.46
N VAL A 84 2.82 16.00 -10.79
CA VAL A 84 2.08 15.10 -9.90
C VAL A 84 2.63 15.24 -8.49
N ASP A 85 1.88 15.91 -7.62
CA ASP A 85 2.15 15.96 -6.18
C ASP A 85 1.66 14.67 -5.49
N PHE A 86 2.45 14.16 -4.55
CA PHE A 86 2.06 13.06 -3.66
C PHE A 86 1.78 13.60 -2.27
N ASP A 87 0.53 13.99 -1.99
CA ASP A 87 0.13 14.51 -0.69
C ASP A 87 -0.24 13.35 0.26
N PHE A 88 0.23 13.46 1.52
CA PHE A 88 0.00 12.50 2.60
C PHE A 88 -1.20 12.94 3.45
N PHE A 89 -2.15 12.03 3.68
CA PHE A 89 -3.38 12.29 4.44
C PHE A 89 -3.60 11.25 5.55
N ASP A 90 -4.24 11.68 6.63
CA ASP A 90 -4.84 10.79 7.63
C ASP A 90 -5.86 9.84 6.98
N LEU A 91 -6.14 8.70 7.60
CA LEU A 91 -7.10 7.72 7.08
C LEU A 91 -8.55 8.22 7.22
N ASN A 92 -9.30 8.22 6.12
CA ASN A 92 -10.66 8.76 6.06
C ASN A 92 -11.71 7.65 5.85
N PRO A 93 -12.52 7.26 6.86
CA PRO A 93 -13.52 6.20 6.72
C PRO A 93 -14.64 6.50 5.72
N ASP A 94 -14.98 7.78 5.48
CA ASP A 94 -16.05 8.17 4.55
C ASP A 94 -15.62 8.06 3.07
N VAL A 95 -14.32 7.97 2.79
CA VAL A 95 -13.73 7.94 1.43
C VAL A 95 -12.98 6.63 1.18
N ASP A 96 -12.00 6.30 2.03
CA ASP A 96 -10.94 5.33 1.72
C ASP A 96 -11.41 3.86 1.80
N PHE A 97 -12.63 3.61 2.28
CA PHE A 97 -13.14 2.26 2.54
C PHE A 97 -13.07 1.34 1.32
N GLN A 98 -13.44 1.84 0.14
CA GLN A 98 -13.49 1.02 -1.07
C GLN A 98 -12.08 0.74 -1.62
N ALA A 99 -11.18 1.72 -1.62
CA ALA A 99 -9.76 1.52 -1.94
C ALA A 99 -9.07 0.57 -0.96
N THR A 100 -9.23 0.78 0.35
CA THR A 100 -8.70 -0.10 1.41
C THR A 100 -9.15 -1.55 1.21
N LYS A 101 -10.43 -1.76 0.87
CA LYS A 101 -10.99 -3.08 0.56
C LYS A 101 -10.51 -3.67 -0.78
N ASN A 102 -9.99 -2.85 -1.69
CA ASN A 102 -9.30 -3.29 -2.90
C ASN A 102 -7.85 -3.67 -2.60
N PHE A 103 -7.08 -2.85 -1.86
CA PHE A 103 -5.73 -3.17 -1.38
C PHE A 103 -5.70 -4.47 -0.58
N LEU A 104 -6.65 -4.68 0.33
CA LEU A 104 -6.76 -5.94 1.08
C LEU A 104 -7.07 -7.15 0.18
N ARG A 105 -7.78 -6.96 -0.94
CA ARG A 105 -8.03 -8.04 -1.91
C ARG A 105 -6.77 -8.37 -2.71
N GLN A 106 -6.05 -7.35 -3.14
CA GLN A 106 -4.74 -7.45 -3.78
C GLN A 106 -3.75 -8.19 -2.87
N LEU A 107 -3.63 -7.79 -1.60
CA LEU A 107 -2.76 -8.39 -0.59
C LEU A 107 -3.02 -9.89 -0.35
N PHE A 108 -4.29 -10.27 -0.16
CA PHE A 108 -4.65 -11.66 0.10
C PHE A 108 -4.80 -12.53 -1.16
N GLY A 109 -4.66 -11.96 -2.36
CA GLY A 109 -4.64 -12.70 -3.63
C GLY A 109 -5.83 -13.66 -3.82
N ASP A 110 -5.55 -14.89 -4.23
CA ASP A 110 -6.57 -15.93 -4.44
C ASP A 110 -7.26 -16.36 -3.12
N ASP A 111 -6.63 -16.11 -1.96
CA ASP A 111 -7.20 -16.39 -0.64
C ASP A 111 -8.03 -15.23 -0.09
N SER A 112 -8.11 -14.10 -0.80
CA SER A 112 -8.90 -12.92 -0.40
C SER A 112 -10.38 -13.22 -0.16
N GLY A 113 -10.95 -14.18 -0.90
CA GLY A 113 -12.31 -14.68 -0.72
C GLY A 113 -12.54 -15.45 0.60
N GLU A 114 -11.48 -15.80 1.35
CA GLU A 114 -11.63 -16.41 2.67
C GLU A 114 -11.94 -15.39 3.78
N PHE A 115 -11.70 -14.09 3.58
CA PHE A 115 -11.76 -13.08 4.64
C PHE A 115 -12.93 -12.12 4.48
N ASN A 116 -13.45 -11.62 5.60
CA ASN A 116 -14.36 -10.48 5.59
C ASN A 116 -13.56 -9.18 5.41
N LEU A 117 -13.11 -8.92 4.18
CA LEU A 117 -12.28 -7.75 3.84
C LEU A 117 -12.92 -6.42 4.28
N SER A 118 -14.26 -6.34 4.30
CA SER A 118 -15.01 -5.17 4.79
C SER A 118 -14.77 -4.90 6.28
N GLU A 119 -14.65 -5.95 7.10
CA GLU A 119 -14.41 -5.84 8.54
C GLU A 119 -12.94 -5.54 8.85
N ILE A 120 -12.01 -6.06 8.04
CA ILE A 120 -10.59 -5.66 8.12
C ILE A 120 -10.44 -4.18 7.70
N ALA A 121 -11.12 -3.74 6.64
CA ALA A 121 -11.12 -2.33 6.24
C ALA A 121 -11.68 -1.41 7.34
N ASN A 122 -12.76 -1.79 8.02
CA ASN A 122 -13.29 -1.03 9.17
C ASN A 122 -12.31 -0.99 10.37
N LEU A 123 -11.53 -2.05 10.60
CA LEU A 123 -10.50 -2.09 11.64
C LEU A 123 -9.27 -1.24 11.30
N ILE A 124 -9.00 -1.01 10.01
CA ILE A 124 -7.99 -0.05 9.54
C ILE A 124 -8.53 1.37 9.68
N LEU A 125 -9.74 1.62 9.17
CA LEU A 125 -10.39 2.95 9.12
C LEU A 125 -11.26 3.23 10.35
N THR A 126 -10.81 2.82 11.53
CA THR A 126 -11.48 3.21 12.80
C THR A 126 -11.13 4.65 13.14
N ASP A 127 -12.04 5.39 13.79
CA ASP A 127 -11.76 6.75 14.29
C ASP A 127 -10.48 6.77 15.15
N HIS A 128 -9.56 7.69 14.85
CA HIS A 128 -8.23 7.78 15.49
C HIS A 128 -7.36 6.50 15.34
N SER A 129 -7.52 5.79 14.22
CA SER A 129 -6.53 4.85 13.70
C SER A 129 -5.20 5.54 13.40
N ILE A 130 -4.11 4.76 13.47
CA ILE A 130 -2.76 5.20 13.09
C ILE A 130 -2.43 4.67 11.70
N GLY A 131 -1.87 5.54 10.86
CA GLY A 131 -1.63 5.25 9.45
C GLY A 131 -1.83 6.45 8.53
N THR A 132 -1.30 6.31 7.33
CA THR A 132 -1.22 7.36 6.31
C THR A 132 -1.71 6.81 4.98
N SER A 133 -2.44 7.63 4.22
CA SER A 133 -2.78 7.39 2.82
C SER A 133 -2.08 8.41 1.92
N ILE A 134 -1.86 8.07 0.65
CA ILE A 134 -1.33 9.00 -0.36
C ILE A 134 -2.37 9.24 -1.44
N LYS A 135 -2.61 10.52 -1.76
CA LYS A 135 -3.57 10.97 -2.76
C LYS A 135 -2.93 12.05 -3.66
N THR A 136 -3.31 12.05 -4.94
CA THR A 136 -2.81 13.01 -5.94
C THR A 136 -3.88 14.04 -6.36
N GLU A 137 -5.16 13.76 -6.10
CA GLU A 137 -6.30 14.62 -6.48
C GLU A 137 -7.00 15.24 -5.25
N GLY A 138 -6.30 15.28 -4.11
CA GLY A 138 -6.77 15.85 -2.84
C GLY A 138 -7.53 14.87 -1.94
N ILE A 139 -8.03 15.37 -0.81
CA ILE A 139 -8.55 14.55 0.30
C ILE A 139 -9.77 13.69 -0.05
N GLU A 140 -10.57 14.10 -1.04
CA GLU A 140 -11.80 13.43 -1.49
C GLU A 140 -11.55 12.32 -2.53
N SER A 141 -10.33 12.16 -3.06
CA SER A 141 -10.01 11.09 -4.02
C SER A 141 -9.80 9.73 -3.35
N ASP A 142 -9.87 8.64 -4.12
CA ASP A 142 -9.33 7.34 -3.67
C ASP A 142 -7.80 7.46 -3.42
N PRO A 143 -7.25 6.75 -2.42
CA PRO A 143 -5.81 6.67 -2.18
C PRO A 143 -5.08 5.66 -3.08
N PHE A 144 -3.86 6.04 -3.49
CA PHE A 144 -2.95 5.25 -4.34
C PHE A 144 -1.96 4.39 -3.54
N ALA A 145 -1.73 4.74 -2.27
CA ALA A 145 -0.97 3.96 -1.30
C ALA A 145 -1.60 4.08 0.10
N LEU A 146 -1.43 3.04 0.91
CA LEU A 146 -1.97 2.91 2.26
C LEU A 146 -0.96 2.21 3.18
N LEU A 147 -0.65 2.84 4.31
CA LEU A 147 0.11 2.22 5.41
C LEU A 147 -0.68 2.38 6.72
N SER A 148 -0.93 1.29 7.46
CA SER A 148 -1.62 1.34 8.75
C SER A 148 -1.22 0.18 9.66
N VAL A 149 -1.49 0.29 10.96
CA VAL A 149 -1.23 -0.74 11.97
C VAL A 149 -2.47 -1.14 12.77
N ILE A 150 -2.91 -2.39 12.63
CA ILE A 150 -4.00 -2.97 13.43
C ILE A 150 -3.40 -3.63 14.68
N ASN A 151 -3.86 -3.26 15.88
CA ASN A 151 -3.51 -3.99 17.10
C ASN A 151 -4.15 -5.40 17.08
N LEU A 152 -3.34 -6.44 16.79
CA LEU A 152 -3.81 -7.82 16.82
C LEU A 152 -4.11 -8.28 18.26
N SER A 153 -3.23 -7.92 19.20
CA SER A 153 -3.23 -8.42 20.58
C SER A 153 -4.48 -8.09 21.40
N ASP A 154 -5.24 -7.06 21.02
CA ASP A 154 -6.53 -6.70 21.63
C ASP A 154 -7.71 -7.12 20.73
N ASN A 155 -7.52 -7.19 19.41
CA ASN A 155 -8.50 -7.74 18.47
C ASN A 155 -8.51 -9.28 18.37
N LEU A 156 -7.71 -10.03 19.14
CA LEU A 156 -7.73 -11.51 19.18
C LEU A 156 -9.12 -12.11 19.55
N THR A 157 -10.08 -11.29 19.99
CA THR A 157 -11.47 -11.70 20.23
C THR A 157 -12.37 -11.62 18.98
N ASN A 158 -12.03 -10.76 18.01
CA ASN A 158 -12.76 -10.56 16.76
C ASN A 158 -12.75 -11.84 15.88
N VAL A 159 -13.86 -12.11 15.18
CA VAL A 159 -14.03 -13.36 14.40
C VAL A 159 -13.13 -13.39 13.17
N THR A 160 -13.02 -12.28 12.45
CA THR A 160 -12.21 -12.16 11.23
C THR A 160 -10.71 -12.12 11.55
N ILE A 161 -10.30 -11.45 12.63
CA ILE A 161 -8.90 -11.49 13.11
C ILE A 161 -8.52 -12.88 13.61
N LYS A 162 -9.41 -13.61 14.32
CA LYS A 162 -9.19 -15.03 14.65
C LYS A 162 -8.93 -15.89 13.41
N LYS A 163 -9.73 -15.72 12.35
CA LYS A 163 -9.54 -16.45 11.09
C LYS A 163 -8.21 -16.10 10.42
N LEU A 164 -7.82 -14.82 10.41
CA LEU A 164 -6.52 -14.38 9.90
C LEU A 164 -5.35 -15.00 10.69
N VAL A 165 -5.43 -15.02 12.04
CA VAL A 165 -4.42 -15.68 12.89
C VAL A 165 -4.35 -17.18 12.64
N GLU A 166 -5.49 -17.87 12.46
CA GLU A 166 -5.54 -19.32 12.15
C GLU A 166 -4.95 -19.63 10.77
N TYR A 167 -5.23 -18.80 9.77
CA TYR A 167 -4.67 -18.86 8.42
C TYR A 167 -3.14 -18.69 8.43
N ILE A 168 -2.63 -17.62 9.06
CA ILE A 168 -1.18 -17.35 9.20
C ILE A 168 -0.48 -18.48 9.98
N THR A 169 -1.10 -18.94 11.06
CA THR A 169 -0.63 -20.09 11.86
C THR A 169 -0.70 -21.42 11.08
N THR A 170 -1.49 -21.47 9.99
CA THR A 170 -1.58 -22.61 9.08
C THR A 170 -0.53 -22.57 7.98
N LYS A 171 -0.35 -21.45 7.28
CA LYS A 171 0.73 -21.29 6.26
C LYS A 171 2.10 -21.58 6.87
N THR A 172 2.36 -21.04 8.05
CA THR A 172 3.65 -21.16 8.75
C THR A 172 3.92 -22.55 9.37
N LYS A 173 3.01 -23.54 9.27
CA LYS A 173 3.17 -24.89 9.87
C LYS A 173 4.52 -25.56 9.55
N ASN A 174 5.06 -25.34 8.36
CA ASN A 174 6.32 -25.93 7.89
C ASN A 174 7.57 -25.16 8.35
N LYS A 175 7.43 -24.01 9.02
CA LYS A 175 8.50 -23.15 9.55
C LYS A 175 8.44 -23.18 11.08
N THR A 176 8.89 -24.29 11.69
CA THR A 176 8.65 -24.64 13.09
C THR A 176 8.88 -23.51 14.10
N GLU A 177 10.03 -22.83 14.04
CA GLU A 177 10.37 -21.76 15.00
C GLU A 177 9.48 -20.52 14.84
N PHE A 178 9.24 -20.10 13.60
CA PHE A 178 8.33 -18.99 13.27
C PHE A 178 6.90 -19.31 13.72
N ASN A 179 6.43 -20.55 13.50
CA ASN A 179 5.12 -21.01 13.94
C ASN A 179 4.98 -21.04 15.47
N ILE A 180 6.05 -21.40 16.20
CA ILE A 180 6.09 -21.34 17.67
C ILE A 180 6.06 -19.89 18.15
N MET A 181 6.82 -18.97 17.52
CA MET A 181 6.79 -17.55 17.88
C MET A 181 5.43 -16.91 17.61
N LEU A 182 4.83 -17.15 16.43
CA LEU A 182 3.49 -16.66 16.09
C LEU A 182 2.43 -17.16 17.08
N LYS A 183 2.45 -18.45 17.45
CA LYS A 183 1.56 -18.98 18.51
C LYS A 183 1.83 -18.31 19.85
N LYS A 184 3.09 -18.09 20.23
CA LYS A 184 3.46 -17.40 21.48
C LYS A 184 2.99 -15.95 21.50
N LEU A 185 2.96 -15.24 20.37
CA LEU A 185 2.49 -13.85 20.28
C LEU A 185 0.95 -13.75 20.19
N LEU A 186 0.33 -14.61 19.37
CA LEU A 186 -1.06 -14.45 18.92
C LEU A 186 -2.06 -15.40 19.63
N SER A 187 -1.63 -16.17 20.65
CA SER A 187 -2.58 -16.95 21.46
C SER A 187 -3.41 -16.07 22.40
N ILE A 188 -4.69 -16.40 22.54
CA ILE A 188 -5.61 -15.76 23.48
C ILE A 188 -5.20 -16.03 24.95
N GLU A 189 -4.58 -17.19 25.23
CA GLU A 189 -4.23 -17.64 26.60
C GLU A 189 -3.22 -16.72 27.30
N ASN A 190 -2.38 -16.02 26.52
CA ASN A 190 -1.43 -15.00 26.97
C ASN A 190 -2.06 -13.87 27.81
N THR A 191 -3.37 -13.66 27.72
CA THR A 191 -4.09 -12.59 28.42
C THR A 191 -4.23 -12.79 29.94
N THR A 192 -3.81 -13.93 30.51
CA THR A 192 -4.29 -14.36 31.84
C THR A 192 -3.28 -14.47 32.99
N LYS A 193 -1.94 -14.51 32.78
CA LYS A 193 -0.98 -14.83 33.86
C LYS A 193 0.42 -14.18 33.76
N ASN A 194 0.67 -13.18 34.62
CA ASN A 194 1.96 -12.82 35.25
C ASN A 194 3.25 -12.69 34.39
N SER A 195 3.17 -12.57 33.07
CA SER A 195 4.26 -12.18 32.17
C SER A 195 3.96 -10.82 31.52
N LYS A 196 4.97 -10.11 30.97
CA LYS A 196 4.69 -8.95 30.10
C LYS A 196 3.87 -9.47 28.92
N LYS A 197 2.64 -8.97 28.74
CA LYS A 197 1.84 -9.23 27.53
C LYS A 197 2.59 -8.61 26.36
N LEU A 198 3.23 -9.45 25.54
CA LEU A 198 3.86 -8.99 24.30
C LEU A 198 2.75 -8.51 23.36
N LYS A 199 2.78 -7.24 22.98
CA LYS A 199 1.81 -6.64 22.06
C LYS A 199 2.32 -6.78 20.62
N THR A 200 1.43 -7.15 19.70
CA THR A 200 1.75 -7.36 18.28
C THR A 200 0.84 -6.51 17.41
N GLY A 201 1.45 -5.65 16.58
CA GLY A 201 0.76 -4.94 15.50
C GLY A 201 0.74 -5.78 14.22
N LEU A 202 -0.29 -5.63 13.41
CA LEU A 202 -0.34 -6.05 12.01
C LEU A 202 -0.16 -4.82 11.14
N ILE A 203 0.98 -4.70 10.46
CA ILE A 203 1.19 -3.65 9.46
C ILE A 203 0.56 -4.11 8.15
N ILE A 204 -0.26 -3.24 7.56
CA ILE A 204 -0.78 -3.35 6.21
C ILE A 204 -0.11 -2.24 5.39
N SER A 205 0.68 -2.62 4.40
CA SER A 205 1.43 -1.73 3.50
C SER A 205 1.15 -2.17 2.06
N GLU A 206 0.38 -1.39 1.32
CA GLU A 206 -0.01 -1.70 -0.06
C GLU A 206 -0.09 -0.41 -0.90
N ARG A 207 0.26 -0.52 -2.19
CA ARG A 207 0.16 0.58 -3.18
C ARG A 207 -0.13 0.04 -4.57
N PHE A 208 -0.45 0.91 -5.51
CA PHE A 208 -0.43 0.53 -6.93
C PHE A 208 1.01 0.36 -7.42
N ILE A 209 1.23 -0.59 -8.34
CA ILE A 209 2.57 -0.98 -8.84
C ILE A 209 3.36 0.14 -9.55
N ASN A 210 2.69 1.24 -9.93
CA ASN A 210 3.29 2.43 -10.54
C ASN A 210 3.70 3.51 -9.54
N MET A 211 3.38 3.35 -8.25
CA MET A 211 3.71 4.30 -7.19
C MET A 211 5.20 4.14 -6.76
N PRO A 212 5.99 5.23 -6.78
CA PRO A 212 7.42 5.19 -6.40
C PRO A 212 7.64 4.61 -5.01
N VAL A 213 8.77 3.95 -4.79
CA VAL A 213 9.15 3.38 -3.47
C VAL A 213 9.59 4.48 -2.49
N GLU A 214 10.08 5.60 -3.02
CA GLU A 214 10.58 6.77 -2.31
C GLU A 214 9.52 7.45 -1.42
N VAL A 215 8.22 7.14 -1.61
CA VAL A 215 7.12 7.59 -0.73
C VAL A 215 6.95 6.73 0.52
N ILE A 216 7.51 5.51 0.54
CA ILE A 216 7.31 4.55 1.63
C ILE A 216 8.13 4.89 2.90
N PRO A 217 9.41 5.30 2.83
CA PRO A 217 10.15 5.76 4.01
C PRO A 217 9.45 6.88 4.80
N PRO A 218 8.91 7.96 4.20
CA PRO A 218 8.17 8.96 4.95
C PRO A 218 6.86 8.41 5.56
N MET A 219 6.13 7.51 4.89
CA MET A 219 4.95 6.84 5.51
C MET A 219 5.36 6.04 6.75
N TYR A 220 6.39 5.20 6.68
CA TYR A 220 6.85 4.42 7.82
C TYR A 220 7.39 5.30 8.96
N LYS A 221 8.05 6.42 8.62
CA LYS A 221 8.47 7.41 9.60
C LYS A 221 7.28 8.08 10.30
N MET A 222 6.25 8.46 9.55
CA MET A 222 5.01 9.01 10.11
C MET A 222 4.34 7.99 11.04
N LEU A 223 4.19 6.73 10.60
CA LEU A 223 3.65 5.63 11.41
C LEU A 223 4.40 5.44 12.74
N LEU A 224 5.74 5.45 12.72
CA LEU A 224 6.56 5.37 13.94
C LEU A 224 6.35 6.59 14.85
N GLU A 225 6.36 7.80 14.28
CA GLU A 225 6.15 9.04 15.03
C GLU A 225 4.74 9.15 15.62
N GLU A 226 3.69 8.68 14.93
CA GLU A 226 2.31 8.62 15.40
C GLU A 226 2.16 7.65 16.59
N MET A 227 2.75 6.45 16.50
CA MET A 227 2.74 5.47 17.59
C MET A 227 3.45 5.97 18.86
N GLU A 228 4.39 6.92 18.75
CA GLU A 228 5.04 7.55 19.90
C GLU A 228 4.31 8.81 20.41
N LYS A 229 3.61 9.54 19.54
CA LYS A 229 2.87 10.78 19.88
C LYS A 229 1.45 10.56 20.40
N ALA A 230 0.91 9.33 20.32
CA ALA A 230 -0.48 9.03 20.66
C ALA A 230 -0.76 9.06 22.18
N GLU A 231 -0.60 10.20 22.85
CA GLU A 231 -0.67 10.35 24.32
C GLU A 231 -1.99 9.87 24.94
N GLU A 232 -3.14 10.06 24.27
CA GLU A 232 -4.45 9.56 24.74
C GLU A 232 -4.66 8.05 24.48
N SER A 233 -3.85 7.44 23.62
CA SER A 233 -3.96 6.05 23.16
C SER A 233 -2.67 5.22 23.37
N HIS A 234 -1.75 5.69 24.22
CA HIS A 234 -0.37 5.18 24.29
C HIS A 234 -0.29 3.69 24.67
N GLU A 235 -1.28 3.16 25.41
CA GLU A 235 -1.34 1.71 25.69
C GLU A 235 -1.74 0.86 24.46
N LEU A 236 -2.50 1.40 23.50
CA LEU A 236 -3.04 0.67 22.35
C LEU A 236 -2.02 0.43 21.23
N TYR A 237 -0.96 1.26 21.16
CA TYR A 237 0.02 1.24 20.07
C TYR A 237 1.47 0.96 20.53
N GLU A 238 1.69 0.65 21.81
CA GLU A 238 2.97 0.18 22.36
C GLU A 238 3.25 -1.28 21.95
N PHE A 239 3.60 -1.54 20.69
CA PHE A 239 3.92 -2.90 20.22
C PHE A 239 5.36 -3.33 20.55
N ASP A 240 5.53 -4.60 20.94
CA ASP A 240 6.84 -5.26 21.04
C ASP A 240 7.27 -5.85 19.68
N TYR A 241 6.30 -6.31 18.87
CA TYR A 241 6.49 -6.94 17.56
C TYR A 241 5.50 -6.41 16.52
N PHE A 242 5.90 -6.49 15.27
CA PHE A 242 5.09 -6.19 14.09
C PHE A 242 5.09 -7.38 13.15
N LEU A 243 3.90 -7.83 12.77
CA LEU A 243 3.68 -8.79 11.71
C LEU A 243 3.32 -8.01 10.45
N ILE A 244 4.08 -8.17 9.39
CA ILE A 244 3.84 -7.57 8.08
C ILE A 244 3.39 -8.70 7.15
N ILE A 245 2.31 -8.46 6.43
CA ILE A 245 1.84 -9.32 5.34
C ILE A 245 2.12 -8.54 4.06
N SER A 246 2.78 -9.18 3.10
CA SER A 246 3.08 -8.59 1.80
C SER A 246 3.13 -9.69 0.73
N ARG A 247 3.60 -9.36 -0.48
CA ARG A 247 3.58 -10.23 -1.65
C ARG A 247 4.91 -10.20 -2.39
N VAL A 248 5.32 -11.38 -2.83
CA VAL A 248 6.42 -11.60 -3.79
C VAL A 248 5.87 -12.37 -4.99
N TYR A 249 6.61 -12.42 -6.10
CA TYR A 249 6.26 -13.26 -7.24
C TYR A 249 7.43 -14.17 -7.62
N GLN A 250 7.09 -15.38 -8.05
CA GLN A 250 8.03 -16.29 -8.68
C GLN A 250 8.01 -16.05 -10.19
N LEU A 251 9.19 -15.97 -10.83
CA LEU A 251 9.26 -16.05 -12.29
C LEU A 251 9.01 -17.49 -12.75
N VAL A 252 8.05 -17.66 -13.65
CA VAL A 252 7.67 -18.93 -14.28
C VAL A 252 7.77 -18.80 -15.80
N ASP A 253 8.11 -19.89 -16.51
CA ASP A 253 8.03 -19.87 -17.96
C ASP A 253 6.56 -19.58 -18.37
N PRO A 254 6.26 -18.56 -19.19
CA PRO A 254 4.89 -18.22 -19.58
C PRO A 254 4.17 -19.44 -20.16
N VAL A 255 2.89 -19.60 -19.79
CA VAL A 255 2.08 -20.69 -20.31
C VAL A 255 1.72 -20.39 -21.77
N GLU A 256 2.52 -20.93 -22.70
CA GLU A 256 2.17 -21.03 -24.12
C GLU A 256 0.75 -21.63 -24.21
N GLN A 257 -0.24 -20.81 -24.59
CA GLN A 257 -1.62 -21.26 -24.71
C GLN A 257 -1.67 -22.41 -25.73
N GLU A 258 -2.17 -23.59 -25.34
CA GLU A 258 -2.24 -24.76 -26.23
C GLU A 258 -3.29 -24.53 -27.34
N GLU A 259 -2.86 -23.94 -28.46
CA GLU A 259 -3.66 -23.94 -29.69
C GLU A 259 -4.04 -25.39 -30.06
N PRO A 260 -5.32 -25.66 -30.43
CA PRO A 260 -5.77 -27.01 -30.74
C PRO A 260 -5.00 -27.61 -31.92
N GLU A 261 -4.37 -28.77 -31.70
CA GLU A 261 -3.30 -29.35 -32.53
C GLU A 261 -3.47 -29.18 -34.06
N SER A 262 -2.50 -28.53 -34.71
CA SER A 262 -2.25 -28.76 -36.15
C SER A 262 -0.76 -28.94 -36.52
N ASN A 263 -0.33 -30.20 -36.53
CA ASN A 263 0.86 -30.74 -37.20
C ASN A 263 2.28 -30.22 -36.84
N LYS A 264 2.88 -30.93 -35.86
CA LYS A 264 4.21 -31.58 -35.99
C LYS A 264 5.42 -30.73 -36.46
N SER A 265 6.33 -30.46 -35.53
CA SER A 265 7.73 -30.86 -35.74
C SER A 265 8.44 -31.27 -34.44
N LYS A 266 9.17 -32.39 -34.44
CA LYS A 266 9.86 -32.91 -33.25
C LYS A 266 11.23 -32.24 -33.05
N LYS A 267 11.26 -31.01 -32.52
CA LYS A 267 12.47 -30.52 -31.84
C LYS A 267 12.58 -31.21 -30.47
N LYS A 268 13.73 -31.82 -30.19
CA LYS A 268 14.00 -32.38 -28.85
C LYS A 268 14.16 -31.22 -27.86
N LYS A 269 13.24 -31.03 -26.92
CA LYS A 269 13.57 -30.34 -25.66
C LYS A 269 14.66 -31.19 -24.99
N ILE A 270 15.86 -30.66 -24.87
CA ILE A 270 16.96 -31.30 -24.14
C ILE A 270 16.61 -31.18 -22.66
N SER A 271 16.50 -32.32 -21.97
CA SER A 271 16.25 -32.35 -20.53
C SER A 271 17.54 -31.95 -19.79
N SER A 272 17.75 -30.66 -19.61
CA SER A 272 18.65 -30.14 -18.56
C SER A 272 18.09 -30.57 -17.21
N SER A 273 18.68 -31.61 -16.62
CA SER A 273 18.18 -32.28 -15.41
C SER A 273 18.59 -31.58 -14.11
N ASP A 274 18.87 -30.28 -14.20
CA ASP A 274 19.14 -29.41 -13.06
C ASP A 274 17.90 -28.54 -12.84
N PRO A 275 17.38 -28.43 -11.60
CA PRO A 275 16.30 -27.49 -11.33
C PRO A 275 16.79 -26.07 -11.61
N LYS A 276 16.05 -25.31 -12.42
CA LYS A 276 16.22 -23.85 -12.48
C LYS A 276 16.18 -23.31 -11.04
N PRO A 277 17.05 -22.37 -10.64
CA PRO A 277 16.85 -21.68 -9.38
C PRO A 277 15.48 -21.01 -9.38
N ILE A 278 14.77 -21.08 -8.25
CA ILE A 278 13.49 -20.40 -8.10
C ILE A 278 13.81 -18.91 -7.94
N GLU A 279 13.65 -18.17 -9.02
CA GLU A 279 13.85 -16.73 -9.07
C GLU A 279 12.60 -16.04 -8.51
N MET A 280 12.77 -15.44 -7.33
CA MET A 280 11.75 -14.72 -6.58
C MET A 280 12.10 -13.23 -6.59
N ASP A 281 11.08 -12.39 -6.77
CA ASP A 281 11.21 -10.93 -6.81
C ASP A 281 10.00 -10.28 -6.12
N TYR A 282 10.07 -8.98 -5.81
CA TYR A 282 9.15 -8.31 -4.88
C TYR A 282 8.20 -7.34 -5.59
N PHE A 283 6.92 -7.35 -5.21
CA PHE A 283 6.00 -6.27 -5.61
C PHE A 283 6.31 -4.94 -4.89
N HIS A 284 6.97 -5.02 -3.74
CA HIS A 284 7.27 -3.90 -2.85
C HIS A 284 8.78 -3.94 -2.52
N MET A 285 9.58 -3.06 -3.13
CA MET A 285 11.05 -3.06 -2.96
C MET A 285 11.49 -2.82 -1.52
N GLU A 286 10.66 -2.17 -0.69
CA GLU A 286 10.91 -2.01 0.74
C GLU A 286 10.87 -3.33 1.54
N ASP A 287 10.20 -4.37 1.02
CA ASP A 287 10.15 -5.68 1.68
C ASP A 287 11.55 -6.27 1.82
N GLN A 288 12.46 -6.03 0.86
CA GLN A 288 13.85 -6.49 0.98
C GLN A 288 14.50 -5.97 2.27
N VAL A 289 14.32 -4.68 2.59
CA VAL A 289 14.87 -4.06 3.80
C VAL A 289 14.20 -4.63 5.04
N LEU A 290 12.86 -4.71 5.04
CA LEU A 290 12.09 -5.30 6.15
C LEU A 290 12.49 -6.77 6.39
N GLU A 291 12.80 -7.50 5.32
CA GLU A 291 13.28 -8.89 5.32
C GLU A 291 14.73 -9.07 5.79
N GLU A 292 15.58 -8.04 5.76
CA GLU A 292 16.95 -8.09 6.27
C GLU A 292 17.01 -7.88 7.80
N TYR A 293 16.08 -7.08 8.35
CA TYR A 293 15.96 -6.83 9.79
C TYR A 293 14.96 -7.76 10.51
N ALA A 294 14.26 -8.63 9.79
CA ALA A 294 13.25 -9.54 10.33
C ALA A 294 13.82 -10.59 11.33
N ASN A 295 13.08 -10.85 12.42
CA ASN A 295 13.38 -12.00 13.30
C ASN A 295 13.00 -13.33 12.65
N TYR A 296 11.88 -13.33 11.92
CA TYR A 296 11.39 -14.48 11.15
C TYR A 296 10.74 -14.01 9.86
N LYS A 297 10.94 -14.75 8.78
CA LYS A 297 10.31 -14.49 7.49
C LYS A 297 10.02 -15.78 6.71
N GLY A 298 9.11 -15.70 5.74
CA GLY A 298 8.89 -16.78 4.80
C GLY A 298 7.88 -16.46 3.70
N VAL A 299 8.08 -17.11 2.56
CA VAL A 299 7.18 -17.12 1.41
C VAL A 299 6.31 -18.39 1.45
N PHE A 300 5.03 -18.26 1.09
CA PHE A 300 4.02 -19.32 1.15
C PHE A 300 3.05 -19.28 -0.05
N GLU A 301 2.61 -20.44 -0.52
CA GLU A 301 1.61 -20.59 -1.59
C GLU A 301 0.20 -20.16 -1.13
N TYR A 302 -0.67 -19.78 -2.06
CA TYR A 302 -2.08 -19.49 -1.78
C TYR A 302 -2.90 -20.81 -1.71
N SER A 303 -3.91 -20.87 -0.84
CA SER A 303 -4.75 -22.05 -0.57
C SER A 303 -5.76 -22.33 -1.69
N ASN A 304 -6.05 -21.31 -2.51
CA ASN A 304 -7.04 -21.32 -3.58
C ASN A 304 -6.42 -21.07 -4.97
N GLU A 305 -5.08 -21.09 -5.07
CA GLU A 305 -4.24 -20.89 -6.27
C GLU A 305 -4.68 -21.71 -7.51
N ASN A 306 -5.36 -22.84 -7.27
CA ASN A 306 -5.86 -23.78 -8.29
C ASN A 306 -7.41 -23.88 -8.33
N LYS A 307 -8.14 -22.93 -7.72
CA LYS A 307 -9.63 -22.96 -7.62
C LYS A 307 -10.31 -21.77 -8.29
N GLN A 308 -9.61 -20.66 -8.48
CA GLN A 308 -10.10 -19.49 -9.17
C GLN A 308 -9.01 -18.98 -10.11
N GLU A 309 -9.24 -19.11 -11.42
CA GLU A 309 -8.58 -18.25 -12.39
C GLU A 309 -9.16 -16.84 -12.23
N THR A 310 -8.63 -16.08 -11.27
CA THR A 310 -8.90 -14.66 -11.18
C THR A 310 -8.30 -13.97 -12.39
N ASP A 311 -8.96 -12.93 -12.91
CA ASP A 311 -8.53 -12.26 -14.15
C ASP A 311 -7.09 -11.72 -14.01
N SER A 312 -6.78 -11.15 -12.83
CA SER A 312 -5.42 -10.75 -12.43
C SER A 312 -4.43 -11.92 -12.40
N ARG A 313 -4.82 -13.11 -11.91
CA ARG A 313 -3.93 -14.29 -11.91
C ARG A 313 -3.68 -14.81 -13.32
N ARG A 314 -4.66 -14.75 -14.23
CA ARG A 314 -4.45 -15.05 -15.66
C ARG A 314 -3.42 -14.11 -16.26
N VAL A 315 -3.66 -12.80 -16.15
CA VAL A 315 -2.73 -11.76 -16.63
C VAL A 315 -1.31 -11.99 -16.07
N PHE A 316 -1.17 -12.23 -14.76
CA PHE A 316 0.15 -12.52 -14.18
C PHE A 316 0.78 -13.81 -14.72
N THR A 317 0.01 -14.89 -14.92
CA THR A 317 0.51 -16.16 -15.47
C THR A 317 0.91 -16.03 -16.94
N GLU A 318 0.19 -15.21 -17.72
CA GLU A 318 0.51 -14.87 -19.11
C GLU A 318 1.79 -14.01 -19.20
N TYR A 319 2.01 -13.10 -18.25
CA TYR A 319 3.28 -12.38 -18.07
C TYR A 319 4.40 -13.21 -17.41
N GLY A 320 4.16 -14.50 -17.10
CA GLY A 320 5.17 -15.39 -16.52
C GLY A 320 5.52 -15.12 -15.05
N ILE A 321 4.59 -14.60 -14.25
CA ILE A 321 4.77 -14.39 -12.82
C ILE A 321 3.68 -15.08 -11.98
N ASP A 322 4.08 -15.74 -10.89
CA ASP A 322 3.18 -16.47 -9.98
C ASP A 322 3.24 -15.86 -8.57
N PRO A 323 2.22 -15.09 -8.14
CA PRO A 323 2.22 -14.42 -6.83
C PRO A 323 2.22 -15.40 -5.65
N LYS A 324 3.02 -15.10 -4.62
CA LYS A 324 3.11 -15.85 -3.36
C LYS A 324 3.03 -14.89 -2.17
N LEU A 325 2.46 -15.38 -1.07
CA LEU A 325 2.31 -14.65 0.19
C LEU A 325 3.65 -14.53 0.92
N SER A 326 4.12 -13.32 1.21
CA SER A 326 5.22 -13.10 2.16
C SER A 326 4.67 -12.77 3.56
N LEU A 327 5.32 -13.32 4.58
CA LEU A 327 5.04 -13.02 5.98
C LEU A 327 6.36 -12.68 6.69
N ILE A 328 6.44 -11.46 7.23
CA ILE A 328 7.63 -10.92 7.91
C ILE A 328 7.25 -10.60 9.36
N LEU A 329 8.06 -11.03 10.33
CA LEU A 329 7.89 -10.74 11.76
C LEU A 329 9.14 -10.07 12.30
N ILE A 330 8.99 -8.84 12.79
CA ILE A 330 10.07 -7.93 13.19
C ILE A 330 9.75 -7.28 14.54
N ASP A 331 10.73 -7.16 15.43
CA ASP A 331 10.61 -6.46 16.71
C ASP A 331 10.69 -4.93 16.54
N LYS A 332 10.21 -4.16 17.54
CA LYS A 332 10.18 -2.69 17.48
C LYS A 332 11.57 -2.08 17.20
N ASP A 333 12.62 -2.59 17.83
CA ASP A 333 13.97 -2.03 17.69
C ASP A 333 14.56 -2.30 16.30
N ASN A 334 14.21 -3.43 15.68
CA ASN A 334 14.64 -3.77 14.32
C ASN A 334 13.79 -3.08 13.25
N LEU A 335 12.49 -2.87 13.47
CA LEU A 335 11.67 -2.05 12.57
C LEU A 335 12.19 -0.61 12.50
N ALA A 336 12.53 -0.01 13.64
CA ALA A 336 13.11 1.34 13.67
C ALA A 336 14.43 1.45 12.87
N LYS A 337 15.25 0.39 12.85
CA LYS A 337 16.48 0.33 12.02
C LYS A 337 16.15 0.13 10.54
N ALA A 338 15.19 -0.73 10.22
CA ALA A 338 14.75 -0.97 8.86
C ALA A 338 14.21 0.32 8.20
N VAL A 339 13.45 1.14 8.93
CA VAL A 339 12.95 2.43 8.42
C VAL A 339 14.08 3.44 8.18
N ILE A 340 15.14 3.43 9.00
CA ILE A 340 16.34 4.25 8.76
C ILE A 340 17.07 3.79 7.50
N GLU A 341 17.27 2.49 7.30
CA GLU A 341 17.98 1.99 6.11
C GLU A 341 17.14 2.11 4.83
N MET A 342 15.82 1.92 4.92
CA MET A 342 14.87 2.17 3.85
C MET A 342 14.93 3.65 3.38
N ALA A 343 15.11 4.60 4.31
CA ALA A 343 15.33 6.02 3.98
C ALA A 343 16.73 6.32 3.40
N ASN A 344 17.73 5.47 3.65
CA ASN A 344 19.05 5.56 3.02
C ASN A 344 19.03 5.00 1.58
N GLN A 345 18.30 3.90 1.36
CA GLN A 345 18.22 3.19 0.08
C GLN A 345 17.24 3.84 -0.90
N PHE A 346 16.13 4.39 -0.40
CA PHE A 346 15.08 5.04 -1.19
C PHE A 346 14.86 6.49 -0.73
N PRO A 347 15.89 7.36 -0.79
CA PRO A 347 15.77 8.73 -0.31
C PRO A 347 14.72 9.51 -1.11
N PRO A 348 13.93 10.40 -0.48
CA PRO A 348 13.03 11.30 -1.21
C PRO A 348 13.84 12.22 -2.15
N PRO A 349 13.52 12.27 -3.46
CA PRO A 349 14.20 13.11 -4.45
C PRO A 349 14.04 14.63 -4.29
#